data_AF-A0A8T3XGV4-F1
#
_entry.id   AF-A0A8T3XGV4-F1
#
_cell.length_a   1.000
_cell.length_b   1.000
_cell.length_c   1.000
_cell.angle_alpha   90.00
_cell.angle_beta   90.00
_cell.angle_gamma   90.00
#
_symmetry.space_group_name_H-M   'P 1'
#
loop_
_entity.id
_entity.type
_entity.pdbx_description
1 polymer ?
#
loop_
_entity_poly.entity_id
_entity_poly.type
_entity_poly.pdbx_seq_one_letter_code
_entity_poly.pdbx_strand_id
1 'polypeptide(L)'
;MQRIKFVKVLGFSLIVVFILGVLTYFLADRYSEKLVKKGNTATEERQKVRIAVFKQQVLYLGIFLGVIGILMSLFSKNIEKFIKVRKNLFVNILFLIIFSIILLLMFEIILRIFFSNKIYKEYGFGPGNLEWAKKIKLNSLGYRDIQHSIAKQNGTFRILVFGDSYTMGSGIDNFDDVYARVLQKKLDESYGKGKFEMIILAKGGYSTINVLRDLRDIGLNMSPDLIVYGYYANDAEGPGSMNGYEKLFFHHYAMPYEAGYFLYQHSFAYYFFESRLKNLLRSLGFEDKSYADYIRHLYSDSDLFNEHKKYLIEFIRTSKENGVPVVIINIPVISDFNNYTFAYVNEYVKNVTLLNGGIYIELLPHFAKYGQEKLRVSFLDAHMNELGHNITAEVIFNEMMARGLVKGVKK
;
A
#
# COMPACT_ATOMS: atom_id res chain seq x y z
N MET A 1 44.99 26.27 15.79
CA MET A 1 43.86 27.03 16.38
C MET A 1 42.73 27.31 15.38
N GLN A 2 43.02 27.74 14.14
CA GLN A 2 41.98 28.01 13.12
C GLN A 2 41.14 26.78 12.70
N ARG A 3 41.74 25.57 12.62
CA ARG A 3 40.99 24.35 12.25
C ARG A 3 40.09 23.81 13.39
N ILE A 4 40.46 23.99 14.67
CA ILE A 4 39.58 23.69 15.83
C ILE A 4 38.28 24.51 15.68
N LYS A 5 38.46 25.80 15.36
CA LYS A 5 37.35 26.73 15.17
C LYS A 5 36.48 26.27 13.99
N PHE A 6 37.07 25.83 12.89
CA PHE A 6 36.32 25.33 11.73
C PHE A 6 35.43 24.10 12.05
N VAL A 7 35.97 23.05 12.68
CA VAL A 7 35.17 21.83 12.99
C VAL A 7 34.04 22.15 13.97
N LYS A 8 34.31 23.01 14.98
CA LYS A 8 33.27 23.47 15.91
C LYS A 8 32.22 24.33 15.23
N VAL A 9 32.62 25.22 14.33
CA VAL A 9 31.69 26.07 13.55
C VAL A 9 30.82 25.19 12.67
N LEU A 10 31.38 24.19 11.98
CA LEU A 10 30.61 23.26 11.16
C LEU A 10 29.64 22.42 11.99
N GLY A 11 30.08 21.91 13.15
CA GLY A 11 29.20 21.21 14.10
C GLY A 11 28.06 22.10 14.60
N PHE A 12 28.35 23.36 14.93
CA PHE A 12 27.34 24.34 15.33
C PHE A 12 26.36 24.66 14.18
N SER A 13 26.84 24.84 12.95
CA SER A 13 25.98 25.06 11.79
C SER A 13 24.99 23.91 11.57
N LEU A 14 25.41 22.66 11.75
CA LEU A 14 24.52 21.51 11.66
C LEU A 14 23.46 21.48 12.77
N ILE A 15 23.82 21.90 13.99
CA ILE A 15 22.86 22.08 15.09
C ILE A 15 21.86 23.20 14.75
N VAL A 16 22.31 24.29 14.14
CA VAL A 16 21.42 25.36 13.67
C VAL A 16 20.45 24.84 12.60
N VAL A 17 20.92 24.04 11.64
CA VAL A 17 20.04 23.40 10.65
C VAL A 17 19.02 22.48 11.31
N PHE A 18 19.40 21.73 12.35
CA PHE A 18 18.45 20.96 13.16
C PHE A 18 17.38 21.84 13.81
N ILE A 19 17.78 22.93 14.48
CA ILE A 19 16.86 23.87 15.12
C ILE A 19 15.90 24.46 14.08
N LEU A 20 16.41 24.85 12.90
CA LEU A 20 15.58 25.33 11.79
C LEU A 20 14.62 24.25 11.28
N GLY A 21 15.05 22.98 11.23
CA GLY A 21 14.19 21.86 10.86
C GLY A 21 13.04 21.64 11.85
N VAL A 22 13.34 21.68 13.15
CA VAL A 22 12.34 21.61 14.24
C VAL A 22 11.40 22.81 14.17
N LEU A 23 11.93 24.02 13.99
CA LEU A 23 11.13 25.23 13.85
C LEU A 23 10.22 25.14 12.62
N THR A 24 10.74 24.67 11.49
CA THR A 24 9.96 24.45 10.26
C THR A 24 8.83 23.45 10.49
N TYR A 25 9.07 22.38 11.25
CA TYR A 25 8.02 21.42 11.61
C TYR A 25 6.87 22.08 12.36
N PHE A 26 7.15 22.84 13.43
CA PHE A 26 6.13 23.53 14.21
C PHE A 26 5.47 24.69 13.45
N LEU A 27 6.23 25.44 12.65
CA LEU A 27 5.69 26.51 11.82
C LEU A 27 4.78 25.95 10.72
N ALA A 28 5.18 24.87 10.04
CA ALA A 28 4.35 24.22 9.03
C ALA A 28 3.04 23.72 9.63
N ASP A 29 3.04 23.26 10.89
CA ASP A 29 1.82 22.86 11.60
C ASP A 29 0.91 24.07 11.89
N ARG A 30 1.48 25.11 12.50
CA ARG A 30 0.79 26.35 12.87
C ARG A 30 0.24 27.13 11.67
N TYR A 31 0.91 27.06 10.53
CA TYR A 31 0.55 27.78 9.31
C TYR A 31 0.02 26.88 8.20
N SER A 32 -0.20 25.60 8.48
CA SER A 32 -0.70 24.63 7.49
C SER A 32 -1.95 25.15 6.77
N GLU A 33 -2.92 25.70 7.51
CA GLU A 33 -4.13 26.29 6.95
C GLU A 33 -3.90 27.51 6.05
N LYS A 34 -2.85 28.30 6.30
CA LYS A 34 -2.49 29.46 5.46
C LYS A 34 -1.67 29.07 4.24
N LEU A 35 -0.92 27.98 4.32
CA LEU A 35 -0.14 27.41 3.22
C LEU A 35 -1.02 26.68 2.22
N VAL A 36 -2.19 26.22 2.66
CA VAL A 36 -3.21 25.64 1.79
C VAL A 36 -3.89 26.76 1.00
N LYS A 37 -3.65 26.80 -0.31
CA LYS A 37 -4.40 27.63 -1.23
C LYS A 37 -5.84 27.14 -1.26
N LYS A 38 -6.76 28.05 -0.95
CA LYS A 38 -8.20 27.78 -1.04
C LYS A 38 -8.56 27.31 -2.44
N GLY A 39 -9.30 26.22 -2.51
CA GLY A 39 -9.66 25.53 -3.74
C GLY A 39 -10.84 24.60 -3.52
N ASN A 40 -11.02 23.59 -4.36
CA ASN A 40 -11.94 22.52 -3.99
C ASN A 40 -11.36 21.69 -2.83
N THR A 41 -12.24 21.05 -2.04
CA THR A 41 -11.86 20.29 -0.84
C THR A 41 -10.75 19.26 -1.12
N ALA A 42 -10.81 18.59 -2.28
CA ALA A 42 -9.81 17.61 -2.69
C ALA A 42 -8.42 18.23 -2.93
N THR A 43 -8.36 19.43 -3.50
CA THR A 43 -7.11 20.17 -3.72
C THR A 43 -6.52 20.66 -2.40
N GLU A 44 -7.36 21.14 -1.49
CA GLU A 44 -6.94 21.58 -0.16
C GLU A 44 -6.36 20.42 0.66
N GLU A 45 -7.04 19.27 0.66
CA GLU A 45 -6.55 18.07 1.35
C GLU A 45 -5.25 17.54 0.74
N ARG A 46 -5.11 17.50 -0.59
CA ARG A 46 -3.83 17.16 -1.23
C ARG A 46 -2.69 18.06 -0.76
N GLN A 47 -2.96 19.35 -0.58
CA GLN A 47 -1.95 20.30 -0.09
C GLN A 47 -1.63 20.07 1.39
N LYS A 48 -2.64 19.84 2.24
CA LYS A 48 -2.43 19.49 3.66
C LYS A 48 -1.56 18.26 3.81
N VAL A 49 -1.84 17.21 3.03
CA VAL A 49 -1.08 15.97 3.04
C VAL A 49 0.35 16.18 2.57
N ARG A 50 0.58 16.93 1.49
CA ARG A 50 1.94 17.29 1.03
C ARG A 50 2.71 18.07 2.10
N ILE A 51 2.06 19.02 2.77
CA ILE A 51 2.65 19.78 3.88
C ILE A 51 2.97 18.85 5.05
N ALA A 52 2.09 17.92 5.40
CA ALA A 52 2.29 16.95 6.47
C ALA A 52 3.48 16.02 6.19
N VAL A 53 3.58 15.50 4.97
CA VAL A 53 4.74 14.71 4.54
C VAL A 53 6.00 15.57 4.57
N PHE A 54 5.99 16.75 3.93
CA PHE A 54 7.16 17.64 3.86
C PHE A 54 7.68 18.03 5.25
N LYS A 55 6.82 18.49 6.17
CA LYS A 55 7.25 18.91 7.51
C LYS A 55 7.92 17.76 8.26
N GLN A 56 7.36 16.56 8.12
CA GLN A 56 7.86 15.35 8.76
C GLN A 56 9.23 14.99 8.18
N GLN A 57 9.40 15.06 6.85
CA GLN A 57 10.70 14.86 6.19
C GLN A 57 11.77 15.88 6.60
N VAL A 58 11.40 17.16 6.76
CA VAL A 58 12.33 18.21 7.21
C VAL A 58 12.77 17.98 8.66
N LEU A 59 11.84 17.60 9.54
CA LEU A 59 12.15 17.25 10.93
C LEU A 59 13.17 16.11 10.98
N TYR A 60 12.96 15.10 10.15
CA TYR A 60 13.78 13.90 10.08
C TYR A 60 15.21 14.16 9.63
N LEU A 61 15.38 14.91 8.55
CA LEU A 61 16.69 15.36 8.09
C LEU A 61 17.34 16.26 9.15
N GLY A 62 16.55 17.14 9.76
CA GLY A 62 16.99 17.98 10.87
C GLY A 62 17.57 17.17 12.03
N ILE A 63 16.85 16.18 12.55
CA ILE A 63 17.30 15.33 13.66
C ILE A 63 18.64 14.66 13.32
N PHE A 64 18.76 14.10 12.12
CA PHE A 64 19.99 13.46 11.66
C PHE A 64 21.17 14.44 11.64
N LEU A 65 21.00 15.61 11.02
CA LEU A 65 22.04 16.64 10.97
C LEU A 65 22.38 17.18 12.36
N GLY A 66 21.39 17.30 13.26
CA GLY A 66 21.59 17.70 14.65
C GLY A 66 22.46 16.73 15.43
N VAL A 67 22.19 15.43 15.31
CA VAL A 67 23.02 14.37 15.94
C VAL A 67 24.46 14.45 15.42
N ILE A 68 24.66 14.59 14.10
CA ILE A 68 26.00 14.79 13.52
C ILE A 68 26.67 16.04 14.10
N GLY A 69 25.95 17.17 14.14
CA GLY A 69 26.48 18.44 14.65
C GLY A 69 26.92 18.36 16.11
N ILE A 70 26.15 17.68 16.96
CA ILE A 70 26.50 17.42 18.37
C ILE A 70 27.77 16.58 18.44
N LEU A 71 27.84 15.45 17.71
CA LEU A 71 29.02 14.59 17.69
C LEU A 71 30.26 15.34 17.18
N MET A 72 30.15 16.11 16.10
CA MET A 72 31.25 16.92 15.58
C MET A 72 31.73 17.96 16.59
N SER A 73 30.83 18.56 17.35
CA SER A 73 31.17 19.55 18.39
C SER A 73 31.89 18.90 19.56
N LEU A 74 31.35 17.78 20.08
CA LEU A 74 31.92 17.00 21.19
C LEU A 74 33.31 16.46 20.85
N PHE A 75 33.49 15.92 19.64
CA PHE A 75 34.74 15.29 19.21
C PHE A 75 35.65 16.23 18.40
N SER A 76 35.36 17.53 18.33
CA SER A 76 36.06 18.51 17.48
C SER A 76 37.58 18.51 17.63
N LYS A 77 38.10 18.44 18.86
CA LYS A 77 39.55 18.37 19.13
C LYS A 77 40.18 17.07 18.59
N ASN A 78 39.48 15.96 18.74
CA ASN A 78 39.94 14.65 18.27
C ASN A 78 39.91 14.58 16.74
N ILE A 79 38.84 15.08 16.12
CA ILE A 79 38.69 15.19 14.66
C ILE A 79 39.82 16.04 14.06
N GLU A 80 40.15 17.18 14.65
CA GLU A 80 41.24 18.01 14.13
C GLU A 80 42.61 17.36 14.31
N LYS A 81 42.89 16.75 15.48
CA LYS A 81 44.14 16.00 15.69
C LYS A 81 44.26 14.89 14.66
N PHE A 82 43.16 14.21 14.37
CA PHE A 82 43.08 13.16 13.37
C PHE A 82 43.35 13.66 11.94
N ILE A 83 42.73 14.78 11.53
CA ILE A 83 42.93 15.41 10.20
C ILE A 83 44.38 15.87 10.00
N LYS A 84 45.07 16.34 11.05
CA LYS A 84 46.46 16.83 10.96
C LYS A 84 47.48 15.74 10.64
N VAL A 85 47.20 14.49 10.99
CA VAL A 85 48.18 13.39 10.94
C VAL A 85 48.18 12.66 9.59
N ARG A 86 47.12 12.78 8.77
CA ARG A 86 46.98 11.99 7.54
C ARG A 86 47.31 12.80 6.27
N LYS A 87 48.55 12.67 5.80
CA LYS A 87 48.98 13.16 4.47
C LYS A 87 48.83 12.12 3.35
N ASN A 88 48.59 10.86 3.69
CA ASN A 88 48.47 9.77 2.72
C ASN A 88 47.06 9.71 2.14
N LEU A 89 46.95 9.84 0.81
CA LEU A 89 45.68 9.84 0.07
C LEU A 89 44.87 8.56 0.30
N PHE A 90 45.50 7.38 0.29
CA PHE A 90 44.83 6.11 0.51
C PHE A 90 44.16 6.06 1.89
N VAL A 91 44.88 6.52 2.91
CA VAL A 91 44.42 6.55 4.30
C VAL A 91 43.27 7.57 4.50
N ASN A 92 43.21 8.61 3.67
CA ASN A 92 42.11 9.58 3.65
C ASN A 92 40.88 9.03 2.94
N ILE A 93 41.05 8.36 1.80
CA ILE A 93 39.95 7.69 1.09
C ILE A 93 39.32 6.61 1.96
N LEU A 94 40.13 5.75 2.58
CA LEU A 94 39.63 4.70 3.48
C LEU A 94 38.85 5.28 4.67
N PHE A 95 39.34 6.39 5.24
CA PHE A 95 38.61 7.07 6.31
C PHE A 95 37.28 7.64 5.84
N LEU A 96 37.25 8.31 4.69
CA LEU A 96 36.02 8.86 4.13
C LEU A 96 34.98 7.75 3.91
N ILE A 97 35.40 6.60 3.39
CA ILE A 97 34.53 5.43 3.20
C ILE A 97 33.97 4.95 4.55
N ILE A 98 34.84 4.68 5.53
CA ILE A 98 34.42 4.20 6.86
C ILE A 98 33.48 5.21 7.54
N PHE A 99 33.81 6.49 7.49
CA PHE A 99 33.00 7.54 8.08
C PHE A 99 31.63 7.65 7.40
N SER A 100 31.58 7.55 6.07
CA SER A 100 30.32 7.56 5.31
C SER A 100 29.45 6.35 5.68
N ILE A 101 30.04 5.16 5.83
CA ILE A 101 29.33 3.96 6.29
C ILE A 101 28.74 4.18 7.69
N ILE A 102 29.52 4.73 8.63
CA ILE A 102 29.04 5.03 9.99
C ILE A 102 27.86 6.01 9.95
N LEU A 103 27.93 7.07 9.14
CA LEU A 103 26.85 8.03 8.99
C LEU A 103 25.58 7.39 8.43
N LEU A 104 25.70 6.53 7.41
CA LEU A 104 24.57 5.80 6.83
C LEU A 104 23.94 4.84 7.84
N LEU A 105 24.75 4.10 8.61
CA LEU A 105 24.26 3.22 9.68
C LEU A 105 23.55 4.02 10.79
N MET A 106 24.11 5.16 11.18
CA MET A 106 23.48 6.03 12.18
C MET A 106 22.16 6.60 11.66
N PHE A 107 22.08 6.98 10.38
CA PHE A 107 20.84 7.43 9.76
C PHE A 107 19.79 6.31 9.74
N GLU A 108 20.17 5.11 9.31
CA GLU A 108 19.33 3.91 9.33
C GLU A 108 18.77 3.65 10.74
N ILE A 109 19.60 3.72 11.79
CA ILE A 109 19.18 3.53 13.18
C ILE A 109 18.19 4.61 13.62
N ILE A 110 18.46 5.88 13.32
CA ILE A 110 17.55 7.00 13.61
C ILE A 110 16.20 6.77 12.93
N LEU A 111 16.21 6.40 11.65
CA LEU A 111 15.00 6.08 10.91
C LEU A 111 14.23 4.91 11.55
N ARG A 112 14.91 3.85 11.95
CA ARG A 112 14.26 2.72 12.64
C ARG A 112 13.63 3.12 13.96
N ILE A 113 14.33 3.89 14.79
CA ILE A 113 13.84 4.25 16.14
C ILE A 113 12.63 5.18 16.04
N PHE A 114 12.75 6.27 15.28
CA PHE A 114 11.73 7.32 15.30
C PHE A 114 10.64 7.13 14.23
N PHE A 115 10.83 6.21 13.27
CA PHE A 115 10.02 6.20 12.04
C PHE A 115 9.46 4.84 11.67
N SER A 116 10.01 3.73 12.16
CA SER A 116 9.50 2.39 11.83
C SER A 116 7.99 2.28 12.07
N ASN A 117 7.50 2.84 13.18
CA ASN A 117 6.08 2.84 13.56
C ASN A 117 5.19 3.84 12.79
N LYS A 118 5.75 4.82 12.06
CA LYS A 118 4.96 5.79 11.26
C LYS A 118 5.02 5.49 9.77
N ILE A 119 6.19 5.08 9.27
CA ILE A 119 6.43 4.80 7.85
C ILE A 119 5.69 3.56 7.38
N TYR A 120 5.42 2.55 8.23
CA TYR A 120 4.73 1.34 7.77
C TYR A 120 3.30 1.60 7.27
N LYS A 121 2.62 2.62 7.81
CA LYS A 121 1.30 3.04 7.29
C LYS A 121 1.42 3.98 6.11
N GLU A 122 2.53 4.71 6.01
CA GLU A 122 2.70 5.70 4.96
C GLU A 122 2.88 5.09 3.57
N TYR A 123 3.25 3.80 3.46
CA TYR A 123 3.60 3.24 2.16
C TYR A 123 3.25 1.76 2.01
N GLY A 124 2.71 1.41 0.84
CA GLY A 124 2.38 0.02 0.48
C GLY A 124 3.60 -0.87 0.17
N PHE A 125 4.82 -0.35 0.31
CA PHE A 125 6.09 -1.06 0.07
C PHE A 125 7.20 -0.55 0.99
N GLY A 126 8.28 -1.33 1.12
CA GLY A 126 9.48 -0.97 1.86
C GLY A 126 9.56 -1.64 3.24
N PRO A 127 10.55 -1.28 4.08
CA PRO A 127 10.78 -1.96 5.34
C PRO A 127 9.61 -1.86 6.31
N GLY A 128 8.82 -0.78 6.24
CA GLY A 128 7.60 -0.66 7.02
C GLY A 128 6.55 -1.71 6.63
N ASN A 129 6.28 -1.87 5.33
CA ASN A 129 5.35 -2.89 4.83
C ASN A 129 5.80 -4.31 5.24
N LEU A 130 7.10 -4.61 5.16
CA LEU A 130 7.64 -5.90 5.61
C LEU A 130 7.41 -6.14 7.11
N GLU A 131 7.59 -5.11 7.96
CA GLU A 131 7.30 -5.21 9.39
C GLU A 131 5.80 -5.36 9.67
N TRP A 132 4.92 -4.74 8.89
CA TRP A 132 3.49 -4.97 8.96
C TRP A 132 3.14 -6.42 8.55
N ALA A 133 3.69 -6.90 7.42
CA ALA A 133 3.46 -8.24 6.91
C ALA A 133 3.87 -9.33 7.93
N LYS A 134 4.96 -9.13 8.68
CA LYS A 134 5.39 -10.03 9.77
C LYS A 134 4.38 -10.12 10.92
N LYS A 135 3.56 -9.09 11.14
CA LYS A 135 2.51 -9.07 12.18
C LYS A 135 1.23 -9.78 11.73
N ILE A 136 1.07 -9.98 10.43
CA ILE A 136 -0.10 -10.66 9.88
C ILE A 136 -0.06 -12.13 10.23
N LYS A 137 -1.11 -12.58 10.93
CA LYS A 137 -1.32 -14.00 11.22
C LYS A 137 -2.04 -14.64 10.05
N LEU A 138 -1.48 -15.74 9.57
CA LEU A 138 -2.07 -16.56 8.52
C LEU A 138 -2.67 -17.83 9.12
N ASN A 139 -3.78 -18.29 8.54
CA ASN A 139 -4.35 -19.59 8.86
C ASN A 139 -3.53 -20.73 8.23
N SER A 140 -3.94 -21.99 8.43
CA SER A 140 -3.18 -23.16 7.94
C SER A 140 -3.14 -23.26 6.41
N LEU A 141 -4.04 -22.55 5.72
CA LEU A 141 -4.09 -22.45 4.26
C LEU A 141 -3.28 -21.24 3.73
N GLY A 142 -2.66 -20.47 4.63
CA GLY A 142 -1.81 -19.33 4.29
C GLY A 142 -2.55 -18.03 3.97
N TYR A 143 -3.82 -17.90 4.36
CA TYR A 143 -4.59 -16.66 4.20
C TYR A 143 -4.66 -15.88 5.50
N ARG A 144 -4.76 -14.54 5.41
CA ARG A 144 -5.07 -13.70 6.57
C ARG A 144 -6.54 -13.88 6.93
N ASP A 145 -6.81 -14.92 7.70
CA ASP A 145 -8.12 -15.22 8.24
C ASP A 145 -7.99 -16.07 9.52
N ILE A 146 -9.11 -16.34 10.17
CA ILE A 146 -9.19 -17.34 11.23
C ILE A 146 -9.15 -18.76 10.63
N GLN A 147 -9.05 -19.77 11.50
CA GLN A 147 -9.12 -21.16 11.08
C GLN A 147 -10.58 -21.55 10.80
N HIS A 148 -10.81 -22.20 9.66
CA HIS A 148 -12.12 -22.68 9.23
C HIS A 148 -12.10 -24.19 9.00
N SER A 149 -13.22 -24.85 9.29
CA SER A 149 -13.42 -26.25 8.91
C SER A 149 -13.76 -26.33 7.43
N ILE A 150 -13.09 -27.25 6.70
CA ILE A 150 -13.44 -27.55 5.30
C ILE A 150 -14.88 -28.05 5.24
N ALA A 151 -15.25 -28.99 6.12
CA ALA A 151 -16.63 -29.43 6.26
C ALA A 151 -17.51 -28.28 6.75
N LYS A 152 -18.56 -27.97 5.97
CA LYS A 152 -19.52 -26.93 6.29
C LYS A 152 -20.40 -27.33 7.46
N GLN A 153 -20.63 -26.39 8.38
CA GLN A 153 -21.50 -26.62 9.51
C GLN A 153 -22.98 -26.63 9.08
N ASN A 154 -23.79 -27.44 9.77
CA ASN A 154 -25.22 -27.49 9.47
C ASN A 154 -25.91 -26.17 9.84
N GLY A 155 -26.73 -25.64 8.92
CA GLY A 155 -27.49 -24.41 9.13
C GLY A 155 -26.69 -23.11 8.98
N THR A 156 -25.43 -23.18 8.55
CA THR A 156 -24.62 -21.99 8.21
C THR A 156 -24.68 -21.68 6.73
N PHE A 157 -24.84 -20.41 6.38
CA PHE A 157 -24.68 -19.89 5.02
C PHE A 157 -23.22 -19.45 4.82
N ARG A 158 -22.47 -20.15 3.98
CA ARG A 158 -21.04 -19.98 3.79
C ARG A 158 -20.73 -19.09 2.58
N ILE A 159 -19.95 -18.04 2.82
CA ILE A 159 -19.55 -17.06 1.81
C ILE A 159 -18.03 -17.10 1.68
N LEU A 160 -17.52 -17.40 0.49
CA LEU A 160 -16.09 -17.27 0.20
C LEU A 160 -15.80 -15.90 -0.40
N VAL A 161 -14.79 -15.22 0.12
CA VAL A 161 -14.37 -13.90 -0.33
C VAL A 161 -12.97 -13.99 -0.91
N PHE A 162 -12.87 -13.96 -2.23
CA PHE A 162 -11.62 -13.96 -2.97
C PHE A 162 -11.15 -12.54 -3.29
N GLY A 163 -9.84 -12.40 -3.50
CA GLY A 163 -9.25 -11.20 -4.08
C GLY A 163 -7.77 -11.07 -3.77
N ASP A 164 -7.30 -9.83 -3.85
CA ASP A 164 -5.90 -9.47 -3.78
C ASP A 164 -5.54 -8.79 -2.44
N SER A 165 -4.58 -7.86 -2.46
CA SER A 165 -4.18 -7.05 -1.30
C SER A 165 -5.32 -6.22 -0.71
N TYR A 166 -6.32 -5.82 -1.51
CA TYR A 166 -7.48 -5.05 -1.05
C TYR A 166 -8.43 -5.93 -0.25
N THR A 167 -8.71 -7.14 -0.72
CA THR A 167 -9.52 -8.11 0.02
C THR A 167 -8.81 -8.63 1.27
N MET A 168 -7.49 -8.82 1.20
CA MET A 168 -6.65 -9.18 2.36
C MET A 168 -6.60 -8.06 3.43
N GLY A 169 -6.95 -6.82 3.08
CA GLY A 169 -6.89 -5.66 3.97
C GLY A 169 -5.48 -5.14 4.21
N SER A 170 -4.71 -5.00 3.13
CA SER A 170 -3.34 -4.47 3.21
C SER A 170 -3.34 -3.06 3.77
N GLY A 171 -2.46 -2.82 4.74
CA GLY A 171 -2.39 -1.54 5.47
C GLY A 171 -3.38 -1.42 6.63
N ILE A 172 -4.31 -2.37 6.80
CA ILE A 172 -5.20 -2.41 7.97
C ILE A 172 -4.52 -3.19 9.10
N ASP A 173 -4.41 -2.58 10.28
CA ASP A 173 -3.81 -3.23 11.46
C ASP A 173 -4.76 -4.24 12.11
N ASN A 174 -5.99 -3.79 12.42
CA ASN A 174 -6.99 -4.62 13.06
C ASN A 174 -7.78 -5.42 12.01
N PHE A 175 -7.69 -6.75 12.10
CA PHE A 175 -8.33 -7.64 11.14
C PHE A 175 -9.85 -7.49 11.09
N ASP A 176 -10.50 -7.13 12.20
CA ASP A 176 -11.95 -6.95 12.24
C ASP A 176 -12.44 -5.71 11.44
N ASP A 177 -11.53 -4.82 11.05
CA ASP A 177 -11.84 -3.66 10.20
C ASP A 177 -11.75 -3.97 8.69
N VAL A 178 -11.34 -5.18 8.32
CA VAL A 178 -11.36 -5.66 6.93
C VAL A 178 -12.81 -5.87 6.49
N TYR A 179 -13.17 -5.40 5.30
CA TYR A 179 -14.57 -5.34 4.83
C TYR A 179 -15.32 -6.67 4.96
N ALA A 180 -14.66 -7.81 4.76
CA ALA A 180 -15.28 -9.12 4.91
C ALA A 180 -15.66 -9.39 6.38
N ARG A 181 -14.78 -9.04 7.32
CA ARG A 181 -15.07 -9.14 8.76
C ARG A 181 -16.13 -8.15 9.21
N VAL A 182 -16.10 -6.93 8.68
CA VAL A 182 -17.16 -5.92 8.89
C VAL A 182 -18.51 -6.44 8.36
N LEU A 183 -18.53 -7.07 7.18
CA LEU A 183 -19.72 -7.67 6.58
C LEU A 183 -20.25 -8.84 7.42
N GLN A 184 -19.37 -9.74 7.90
CA GLN A 184 -19.74 -10.80 8.85
C GLN A 184 -20.44 -10.22 10.08
N LYS A 185 -19.86 -9.17 10.69
CA LYS A 185 -20.45 -8.51 11.86
C LYS A 185 -21.85 -7.96 11.57
N LYS A 186 -22.04 -7.30 10.43
CA LYS A 186 -23.37 -6.78 10.00
C LYS A 186 -24.40 -7.90 9.79
N LEU A 187 -23.97 -9.04 9.23
CA LEU A 187 -24.81 -10.21 9.05
C LEU A 187 -25.19 -10.84 10.40
N ASP A 188 -24.23 -10.98 11.32
CA ASP A 188 -24.45 -11.46 12.68
C ASP A 188 -25.43 -10.56 13.46
N GLU A 189 -25.32 -9.24 13.31
CA GLU A 189 -26.25 -8.27 13.91
C GLU A 189 -27.67 -8.39 13.34
N SER A 190 -27.80 -8.76 12.06
CA SER A 190 -29.08 -8.78 11.34
C SER A 190 -29.83 -10.12 11.42
N TYR A 191 -29.11 -11.23 11.61
CA TYR A 191 -29.64 -12.60 11.58
C TYR A 191 -29.24 -13.45 12.79
N GLY A 192 -28.45 -12.91 13.71
CA GLY A 192 -27.86 -13.66 14.81
C GLY A 192 -26.54 -14.33 14.46
N LYS A 193 -25.71 -14.52 15.48
CA LYS A 193 -24.37 -15.13 15.34
C LYS A 193 -24.46 -16.57 14.87
N GLY A 194 -23.50 -16.96 14.02
CA GLY A 194 -23.35 -18.33 13.55
C GLY A 194 -24.33 -18.73 12.46
N LYS A 195 -25.11 -17.79 11.90
CA LYS A 195 -25.90 -18.05 10.68
C LYS A 195 -25.07 -17.92 9.41
N PHE A 196 -24.04 -17.09 9.44
CA PHE A 196 -23.14 -16.85 8.33
C PHE A 196 -21.73 -17.24 8.69
N GLU A 197 -21.02 -17.82 7.73
CA GLU A 197 -19.59 -18.07 7.83
C GLU A 197 -18.88 -17.44 6.63
N MET A 198 -18.16 -16.36 6.88
CA MET A 198 -17.31 -15.72 5.89
C MET A 198 -15.88 -16.27 5.96
N ILE A 199 -15.37 -16.71 4.82
CA ILE A 199 -14.00 -17.23 4.67
C ILE A 199 -13.25 -16.40 3.63
N ILE A 200 -12.15 -15.80 4.02
CA ILE A 200 -11.32 -14.94 3.17
C ILE A 200 -10.22 -15.77 2.51
N LEU A 201 -10.25 -15.82 1.18
CA LEU A 201 -9.29 -16.49 0.32
C LEU A 201 -8.58 -15.45 -0.56
N ALA A 202 -7.83 -14.55 0.09
CA ALA A 202 -7.14 -13.44 -0.56
C ALA A 202 -5.68 -13.30 -0.13
N LYS A 203 -4.81 -12.94 -1.08
CA LYS A 203 -3.40 -12.66 -0.82
C LYS A 203 -2.92 -11.46 -1.65
N GLY A 204 -1.99 -10.69 -1.10
CA GLY A 204 -1.36 -9.59 -1.83
C GLY A 204 -0.70 -10.06 -3.13
N GLY A 205 -0.91 -9.30 -4.21
CA GLY A 205 -0.38 -9.61 -5.54
C GLY A 205 -1.10 -10.74 -6.28
N TYR A 206 -2.24 -11.21 -5.77
CA TYR A 206 -3.09 -12.12 -6.55
C TYR A 206 -3.68 -11.41 -7.75
N SER A 207 -3.75 -12.14 -8.86
CA SER A 207 -4.53 -11.78 -10.02
C SER A 207 -5.63 -12.81 -10.29
N THR A 208 -6.41 -12.60 -11.35
CA THR A 208 -7.55 -13.46 -11.71
C THR A 208 -7.16 -14.92 -11.89
N ILE A 209 -5.96 -15.22 -12.39
CA ILE A 209 -5.48 -16.60 -12.52
C ILE A 209 -5.26 -17.25 -11.15
N ASN A 210 -4.77 -16.51 -10.15
CA ASN A 210 -4.55 -17.02 -8.80
C ASN A 210 -5.89 -17.28 -8.11
N VAL A 211 -6.84 -16.34 -8.24
CA VAL A 211 -8.19 -16.48 -7.69
C VAL A 211 -8.93 -17.67 -8.32
N LEU A 212 -8.82 -17.86 -9.64
CA LEU A 212 -9.38 -19.03 -10.33
C LEU A 212 -8.78 -20.35 -9.83
N ARG A 213 -7.46 -20.40 -9.62
CA ARG A 213 -6.79 -21.58 -9.08
C ARG A 213 -7.29 -21.88 -7.67
N ASP A 214 -7.33 -20.89 -6.80
CA ASP A 214 -7.74 -21.09 -5.40
C ASP A 214 -9.22 -21.49 -5.28
N LEU A 215 -10.08 -21.00 -6.20
CA LEU A 215 -11.47 -21.49 -6.30
C LEU A 215 -11.51 -22.99 -6.59
N ARG A 216 -10.71 -23.48 -7.54
CA ARG A 216 -10.69 -24.89 -7.97
C ARG A 216 -10.08 -25.81 -6.94
N ASP A 217 -8.92 -25.42 -6.43
CA ASP A 217 -8.11 -26.29 -5.58
C ASP A 217 -8.67 -26.38 -4.16
N ILE A 218 -9.26 -25.28 -3.67
CA ILE A 218 -9.67 -25.12 -2.27
C ILE A 218 -11.14 -24.73 -2.17
N GLY A 219 -11.55 -23.65 -2.84
CA GLY A 219 -12.84 -23.00 -2.61
C GLY A 219 -14.06 -23.91 -2.79
N LEU A 220 -14.14 -24.63 -3.92
CA LEU A 220 -15.28 -25.52 -4.19
C LEU A 220 -15.40 -26.67 -3.17
N ASN A 221 -14.28 -27.15 -2.63
CA ASN A 221 -14.26 -28.20 -1.60
C ASN A 221 -14.80 -27.71 -0.25
N MET A 222 -15.00 -26.40 -0.07
CA MET A 222 -15.60 -25.81 1.13
C MET A 222 -17.13 -25.65 1.02
N SER A 223 -17.78 -26.17 -0.02
CA SER A 223 -19.25 -26.13 -0.20
C SER A 223 -19.90 -24.73 0.01
N PRO A 224 -19.42 -23.69 -0.71
CA PRO A 224 -19.94 -22.35 -0.54
C PRO A 224 -21.39 -22.20 -1.03
N ASP A 225 -22.15 -21.31 -0.39
CA ASP A 225 -23.47 -20.88 -0.88
C ASP A 225 -23.38 -19.61 -1.74
N LEU A 226 -22.30 -18.85 -1.57
CA LEU A 226 -22.05 -17.61 -2.29
C LEU A 226 -20.54 -17.41 -2.45
N ILE A 227 -20.13 -16.99 -3.64
CA ILE A 227 -18.77 -16.54 -3.90
C ILE A 227 -18.78 -15.04 -4.14
N VAL A 228 -17.87 -14.34 -3.49
CA VAL A 228 -17.61 -12.92 -3.64
C VAL A 228 -16.17 -12.75 -4.10
N TYR A 229 -15.95 -12.04 -5.20
CA TYR A 229 -14.61 -11.67 -5.67
C TYR A 229 -14.46 -10.15 -5.61
N GLY A 230 -13.64 -9.67 -4.69
CA GLY A 230 -13.15 -8.30 -4.67
C GLY A 230 -12.10 -8.14 -5.77
N TYR A 231 -12.55 -7.69 -6.93
CA TYR A 231 -11.73 -7.46 -8.11
C TYR A 231 -11.08 -6.08 -8.03
N TYR A 232 -9.77 -6.01 -8.25
CA TYR A 232 -9.04 -4.75 -8.41
C TYR A 232 -8.40 -4.64 -9.79
N ALA A 233 -8.01 -3.42 -10.19
CA ALA A 233 -7.59 -3.18 -11.57
C ALA A 233 -6.34 -3.98 -11.99
N ASN A 234 -5.44 -4.31 -11.05
CA ASN A 234 -4.27 -5.13 -11.33
C ASN A 234 -4.60 -6.62 -11.44
N ASP A 235 -5.82 -7.08 -11.19
CA ASP A 235 -6.20 -8.49 -11.33
C ASP A 235 -6.13 -8.99 -12.79
N ALA A 236 -5.92 -8.06 -13.74
CA ALA A 236 -5.55 -8.33 -15.13
C ALA A 236 -4.07 -8.73 -15.32
N GLU A 237 -3.27 -8.72 -14.25
CA GLU A 237 -1.94 -9.31 -14.23
C GLU A 237 -1.99 -10.81 -14.56
N GLY A 238 -0.93 -11.30 -15.20
CA GLY A 238 -0.83 -12.69 -15.64
C GLY A 238 0.63 -13.12 -15.76
N PRO A 239 0.89 -14.39 -16.13
CA PRO A 239 2.24 -14.86 -16.36
C PRO A 239 2.99 -13.94 -17.34
N GLY A 240 4.05 -13.28 -16.87
CA GLY A 240 4.86 -12.37 -17.68
C GLY A 240 4.50 -10.88 -17.61
N SER A 241 3.35 -10.49 -17.03
CA SER A 241 3.01 -9.07 -16.85
C SER A 241 3.96 -8.35 -15.88
N MET A 242 4.46 -9.07 -14.86
CA MET A 242 5.41 -8.55 -13.87
C MET A 242 6.81 -8.32 -14.45
N ASN A 243 7.24 -9.10 -15.45
CA ASN A 243 8.64 -9.14 -15.89
C ASN A 243 9.15 -7.86 -16.58
N GLY A 244 8.25 -6.98 -17.02
CA GLY A 244 8.58 -5.70 -17.67
C GLY A 244 8.14 -4.47 -16.89
N TYR A 245 6.90 -4.46 -16.40
CA TYR A 245 6.32 -3.26 -15.77
C TYR A 245 6.76 -3.05 -14.33
N GLU A 246 7.05 -4.10 -13.55
CA GLU A 246 7.66 -3.94 -12.23
C GLU A 246 9.06 -3.30 -12.32
N LYS A 247 9.86 -3.66 -13.34
CA LYS A 247 11.18 -3.06 -13.54
C LYS A 247 11.13 -1.58 -13.92
N LEU A 248 10.03 -1.15 -14.53
CA LEU A 248 9.76 0.27 -14.86
C LEU A 248 9.23 1.03 -13.64
N PHE A 249 8.27 0.47 -12.90
CA PHE A 249 7.61 1.13 -11.76
C PHE A 249 8.42 1.06 -10.46
N PHE A 250 9.11 -0.06 -10.24
CA PHE A 250 10.06 -0.28 -9.14
C PHE A 250 11.50 -0.07 -9.58
N HIS A 251 11.76 0.65 -10.69
CA HIS A 251 13.12 0.98 -11.11
C HIS A 251 13.90 1.59 -9.94
N HIS A 252 15.10 1.08 -9.70
CA HIS A 252 16.00 1.57 -8.66
C HIS A 252 17.09 2.39 -9.32
N TYR A 253 17.07 3.70 -9.15
CA TYR A 253 17.99 4.61 -9.84
C TYR A 253 19.40 4.52 -9.26
N ALA A 254 19.52 4.24 -7.96
CA ALA A 254 20.82 4.22 -7.29
C ALA A 254 21.57 2.87 -7.37
N MET A 255 20.87 1.77 -7.68
CA MET A 255 21.42 0.41 -7.58
C MET A 255 20.86 -0.51 -8.68
N PRO A 256 21.61 -1.55 -9.10
CA PRO A 256 21.05 -2.62 -9.95
C PRO A 256 19.77 -3.21 -9.33
N TYR A 257 18.82 -3.61 -10.19
CA TYR A 257 17.45 -3.97 -9.78
C TYR A 257 17.39 -4.87 -8.54
N GLU A 258 18.09 -6.01 -8.52
CA GLU A 258 18.03 -6.96 -7.40
C GLU A 258 18.55 -6.38 -6.08
N ALA A 259 19.68 -5.66 -6.12
CA ALA A 259 20.27 -5.03 -4.94
C ALA A 259 19.39 -3.86 -4.47
N GLY A 260 18.89 -3.06 -5.41
CA GLY A 260 17.97 -1.96 -5.13
C GLY A 260 16.68 -2.45 -4.50
N TYR A 261 16.09 -3.53 -5.03
CA TYR A 261 14.87 -4.14 -4.50
C TYR A 261 15.08 -4.66 -3.09
N PHE A 262 16.17 -5.41 -2.86
CA PHE A 262 16.54 -5.88 -1.53
C PHE A 262 16.69 -4.72 -0.53
N LEU A 263 17.46 -3.69 -0.89
CA LEU A 263 17.68 -2.54 -0.01
C LEU A 263 16.41 -1.72 0.20
N TYR A 264 15.55 -1.60 -0.81
CA TYR A 264 14.28 -0.89 -0.71
C TYR A 264 13.33 -1.55 0.28
N GLN A 265 13.37 -2.88 0.40
CA GLN A 265 12.56 -3.64 1.36
C GLN A 265 13.20 -3.74 2.76
N HIS A 266 14.52 -3.56 2.90
CA HIS A 266 15.23 -3.85 4.16
C HIS A 266 15.91 -2.65 4.82
N SER A 267 16.17 -1.56 4.11
CA SER A 267 16.84 -0.35 4.63
C SER A 267 15.91 0.85 4.58
N PHE A 268 15.64 1.43 5.76
CA PHE A 268 14.87 2.67 5.85
C PHE A 268 15.61 3.84 5.20
N ALA A 269 16.94 3.90 5.30
CA ALA A 269 17.76 4.94 4.70
C ALA A 269 17.71 4.88 3.18
N TYR A 270 17.95 3.71 2.59
CA TYR A 270 17.85 3.52 1.15
C TYR A 270 16.45 3.84 0.65
N TYR A 271 15.43 3.29 1.31
CA TYR A 271 14.03 3.61 1.03
C TYR A 271 13.73 5.10 1.07
N PHE A 272 14.19 5.81 2.10
CA PHE A 272 14.01 7.25 2.26
C PHE A 272 14.61 8.01 1.08
N PHE A 273 15.87 7.73 0.72
CA PHE A 273 16.54 8.43 -0.38
C PHE A 273 15.93 8.08 -1.73
N GLU A 274 15.75 6.80 -2.03
CA GLU A 274 15.25 6.30 -3.31
C GLU A 274 13.83 6.83 -3.59
N SER A 275 12.93 6.80 -2.61
CA SER A 275 11.57 7.34 -2.77
C SER A 275 11.55 8.85 -3.05
N ARG A 276 12.52 9.62 -2.54
CA ARG A 276 12.64 11.07 -2.82
C ARG A 276 13.25 11.33 -4.17
N LEU A 277 14.25 10.55 -4.55
CA LEU A 277 14.83 10.60 -5.88
C LEU A 277 13.77 10.31 -6.94
N LYS A 278 12.97 9.25 -6.75
CA LYS A 278 11.80 8.92 -7.59
C LYS A 278 10.84 10.11 -7.73
N ASN A 279 10.43 10.70 -6.61
CA ASN A 279 9.52 11.86 -6.62
C ASN A 279 10.11 13.07 -7.35
N LEU A 280 11.40 13.35 -7.15
CA LEU A 280 12.10 14.45 -7.83
C LEU A 280 12.17 14.19 -9.33
N LEU A 281 12.63 13.02 -9.74
CA LEU A 281 12.74 12.63 -11.16
C LEU A 281 11.38 12.69 -11.85
N ARG A 282 10.32 12.19 -11.21
CA ARG A 282 8.94 12.33 -11.70
C ARG A 282 8.52 13.79 -11.85
N SER A 283 8.85 14.65 -10.89
CA SER A 283 8.50 16.09 -10.95
C SER A 283 9.24 16.85 -12.06
N LEU A 284 10.41 16.34 -12.45
CA LEU A 284 11.23 16.87 -13.54
C LEU A 284 10.88 16.23 -14.90
N GLY A 285 9.94 15.28 -14.94
CA GLY A 285 9.51 14.60 -16.15
C GLY A 285 10.43 13.47 -16.62
N PHE A 286 11.29 12.93 -15.76
CA PHE A 286 12.17 11.80 -16.09
C PHE A 286 11.52 10.42 -15.89
N GLU A 287 10.27 10.37 -15.45
CA GLU A 287 9.52 9.11 -15.30
C GLU A 287 8.41 9.07 -16.36
N ASP A 288 8.61 8.24 -17.38
CA ASP A 288 7.78 8.24 -18.61
C ASP A 288 6.42 7.53 -18.43
N LYS A 289 6.21 6.77 -17.35
CA LYS A 289 5.03 5.91 -17.19
C LYS A 289 4.40 6.04 -15.82
N SER A 290 3.11 6.36 -15.79
CA SER A 290 2.29 6.40 -14.59
C SER A 290 1.64 5.04 -14.28
N TYR A 291 1.08 4.90 -13.07
CA TYR A 291 0.22 3.74 -12.74
C TYR A 291 -0.99 3.64 -13.69
N ALA A 292 -1.51 4.77 -14.17
CA ALA A 292 -2.57 4.75 -15.16
C ALA A 292 -2.11 4.16 -16.50
N ASP A 293 -0.86 4.40 -16.91
CA ASP A 293 -0.30 3.81 -18.13
C ASP A 293 -0.06 2.30 -17.96
N TYR A 294 0.32 1.89 -16.75
CA TYR A 294 0.40 0.47 -16.41
C TYR A 294 -0.95 -0.24 -16.55
N ILE A 295 -1.99 0.27 -15.89
CA ILE A 295 -3.31 -0.34 -15.99
C ILE A 295 -3.83 -0.22 -17.44
N ARG A 296 -3.53 0.83 -18.20
CA ARG A 296 -3.90 0.87 -19.63
C ARG A 296 -3.24 -0.24 -20.44
N HIS A 297 -1.97 -0.55 -20.14
CA HIS A 297 -1.27 -1.63 -20.80
C HIS A 297 -1.90 -3.00 -20.50
N LEU A 298 -2.27 -3.28 -19.25
CA LEU A 298 -2.92 -4.55 -18.87
C LEU A 298 -4.25 -4.80 -19.60
N TYR A 299 -4.95 -3.74 -19.99
CA TYR A 299 -6.25 -3.80 -20.68
C TYR A 299 -6.16 -3.39 -22.16
N SER A 300 -4.96 -3.25 -22.69
CA SER A 300 -4.75 -3.08 -24.12
C SER A 300 -4.98 -4.41 -24.83
N ASP A 301 -5.58 -4.39 -26.03
CA ASP A 301 -5.91 -5.59 -26.82
C ASP A 301 -4.63 -6.36 -27.15
N SER A 302 -4.28 -7.28 -26.25
CA SER A 302 -3.00 -7.99 -26.18
C SER A 302 -3.26 -9.42 -25.69
N ASP A 303 -2.31 -10.31 -25.92
CA ASP A 303 -2.42 -11.70 -25.45
C ASP A 303 -2.66 -11.76 -23.93
N LEU A 304 -2.00 -10.87 -23.17
CA LEU A 304 -2.19 -10.76 -21.73
C LEU A 304 -3.65 -10.43 -21.36
N PHE A 305 -4.24 -9.44 -22.03
CA PHE A 305 -5.63 -9.06 -21.77
C PHE A 305 -6.61 -10.16 -22.18
N ASN A 306 -6.34 -10.85 -23.29
CA ASN A 306 -7.15 -11.98 -23.75
C ASN A 306 -7.08 -13.19 -22.78
N GLU A 307 -5.90 -13.47 -22.23
CA GLU A 307 -5.74 -14.48 -21.16
C GLU A 307 -6.50 -14.08 -19.90
N HIS A 308 -6.35 -12.83 -19.46
CA HIS A 308 -7.10 -12.31 -18.32
C HIS A 308 -8.61 -12.47 -18.51
N LYS A 309 -9.13 -12.10 -19.68
CA LYS A 309 -10.55 -12.25 -20.04
C LYS A 309 -11.00 -13.71 -19.96
N LYS A 310 -10.19 -14.63 -20.48
CA LYS A 310 -10.46 -16.08 -20.37
C LYS A 310 -10.57 -16.51 -18.92
N TYR A 311 -9.62 -16.11 -18.06
CA TYR A 311 -9.64 -16.49 -16.64
C TYR A 311 -10.84 -15.93 -15.89
N LEU A 312 -11.22 -14.68 -16.15
CA LEU A 312 -12.39 -14.07 -15.49
C LEU A 312 -13.69 -14.77 -15.89
N ILE A 313 -13.85 -15.06 -17.19
CA ILE A 313 -14.98 -15.87 -17.70
C ILE A 313 -14.98 -17.26 -17.05
N GLU A 314 -13.82 -17.89 -16.99
CA GLU A 314 -13.68 -19.25 -16.46
C GLU A 314 -13.96 -19.32 -14.96
N PHE A 315 -13.61 -18.28 -14.19
CA PHE A 315 -13.97 -18.15 -12.77
C PHE A 315 -15.49 -18.09 -12.58
N ILE A 316 -16.16 -17.21 -13.33
CA ILE A 316 -17.63 -17.05 -13.27
C ILE A 316 -18.32 -18.36 -13.69
N ARG A 317 -17.87 -18.96 -14.80
CA ARG A 317 -18.40 -20.22 -15.32
C ARG A 317 -18.21 -21.36 -14.32
N THR A 318 -17.03 -21.48 -13.71
CA THR A 318 -16.71 -22.52 -12.73
C THR A 318 -17.63 -22.43 -11.51
N SER A 319 -17.89 -21.23 -10.99
CA SER A 319 -18.86 -21.03 -9.89
C SER A 319 -20.27 -21.47 -10.30
N LYS A 320 -20.72 -21.03 -11.47
CA LYS A 320 -22.06 -21.31 -11.98
C LYS A 320 -22.31 -22.79 -12.26
N GLU A 321 -21.34 -23.49 -12.84
CA GLU A 321 -21.42 -24.94 -13.11
C GLU A 321 -21.54 -25.77 -11.82
N ASN A 322 -21.08 -25.24 -10.69
CA ASN A 322 -21.24 -25.84 -9.37
C ASN A 322 -22.50 -25.35 -8.63
N GLY A 323 -23.37 -24.59 -9.30
CA GLY A 323 -24.63 -24.09 -8.72
C GLY A 323 -24.44 -22.99 -7.67
N VAL A 324 -23.26 -22.36 -7.61
CA VAL A 324 -22.94 -21.31 -6.64
C VAL A 324 -23.03 -19.93 -7.30
N PRO A 325 -23.89 -19.02 -6.82
CA PRO A 325 -23.90 -17.64 -7.30
C PRO A 325 -22.57 -16.94 -7.06
N VAL A 326 -22.15 -16.13 -8.02
CA VAL A 326 -20.90 -15.34 -7.96
C VAL A 326 -21.19 -13.86 -8.03
N VAL A 327 -20.61 -13.11 -7.11
CA VAL A 327 -20.64 -11.65 -7.04
C VAL A 327 -19.24 -11.12 -7.31
N ILE A 328 -19.10 -10.28 -8.34
CA ILE A 328 -17.88 -9.52 -8.61
C ILE A 328 -18.08 -8.10 -8.09
N ILE A 329 -17.30 -7.74 -7.08
CA ILE A 329 -17.25 -6.38 -6.54
C ILE A 329 -16.04 -5.72 -7.17
N ASN A 330 -16.27 -4.71 -8.00
CA ASN A 330 -15.17 -3.98 -8.60
C ASN A 330 -14.74 -2.82 -7.69
N ILE A 331 -13.58 -2.99 -7.06
CA ILE A 331 -12.96 -1.99 -6.18
C ILE A 331 -12.28 -0.94 -7.09
N PRO A 332 -12.74 0.32 -7.10
CA PRO A 332 -12.17 1.34 -7.98
C PRO A 332 -10.76 1.70 -7.54
N VAL A 333 -9.91 2.04 -8.52
CA VAL A 333 -8.59 2.63 -8.25
C VAL A 333 -8.79 3.93 -7.49
N ILE A 334 -8.44 3.96 -6.21
CA ILE A 334 -8.61 5.17 -5.40
C ILE A 334 -7.67 6.23 -5.97
N SER A 335 -8.23 7.20 -6.69
CA SER A 335 -7.52 8.21 -7.50
C SER A 335 -8.36 9.48 -7.56
N ASP A 336 -8.06 10.39 -8.50
CA ASP A 336 -8.91 11.57 -8.68
C ASP A 336 -10.29 11.18 -9.22
N PHE A 337 -11.29 11.07 -8.33
CA PHE A 337 -12.64 10.70 -8.74
C PHE A 337 -13.33 11.75 -9.62
N ASN A 338 -12.89 13.02 -9.60
CA ASN A 338 -13.44 14.06 -10.49
C ASN A 338 -12.94 13.93 -11.93
N ASN A 339 -11.76 13.34 -12.11
CA ASN A 339 -11.16 13.07 -13.42
C ASN A 339 -10.73 11.59 -13.48
N TYR A 340 -11.69 10.70 -13.28
CA TYR A 340 -11.44 9.28 -13.08
C TYR A 340 -11.05 8.59 -14.39
N THR A 341 -9.77 8.23 -14.54
CA THR A 341 -9.21 7.70 -15.80
C THR A 341 -9.35 6.20 -15.98
N PHE A 342 -9.95 5.48 -15.02
CA PHE A 342 -10.04 4.01 -15.00
C PHE A 342 -11.45 3.48 -15.30
N ALA A 343 -12.34 4.31 -15.83
CA ALA A 343 -13.74 3.92 -16.11
C ALA A 343 -13.84 2.73 -17.08
N TYR A 344 -12.90 2.59 -18.01
CA TYR A 344 -12.85 1.47 -18.96
C TYR A 344 -12.66 0.11 -18.27
N VAL A 345 -11.94 0.06 -17.14
CA VAL A 345 -11.80 -1.17 -16.33
C VAL A 345 -13.16 -1.56 -15.77
N ASN A 346 -13.86 -0.58 -15.16
CA ASN A 346 -15.17 -0.82 -14.56
C ASN A 346 -16.19 -1.32 -15.59
N GLU A 347 -16.23 -0.69 -16.76
CA GLU A 347 -17.11 -1.09 -17.86
C GLU A 347 -16.79 -2.50 -18.36
N TYR A 348 -15.51 -2.80 -18.56
CA TYR A 348 -15.07 -4.13 -18.98
C TYR A 348 -15.47 -5.22 -17.96
N VAL A 349 -15.15 -5.03 -16.67
CA VAL A 349 -15.45 -6.01 -15.62
C VAL A 349 -16.96 -6.20 -15.49
N LYS A 350 -17.74 -5.11 -15.54
CA LYS A 350 -19.20 -5.16 -15.56
C LYS A 350 -19.72 -5.99 -16.73
N ASN A 351 -19.25 -5.71 -17.94
CA ASN A 351 -19.71 -6.39 -19.15
C ASN A 351 -19.38 -7.88 -19.12
N VAL A 352 -18.13 -8.25 -18.79
CA VAL A 352 -17.73 -9.67 -18.68
C VAL A 352 -18.54 -10.37 -17.59
N THR A 353 -18.74 -9.74 -16.43
CA THR A 353 -19.51 -10.31 -15.32
C THR A 353 -20.95 -10.61 -15.73
N LEU A 354 -21.65 -9.61 -16.25
CA LEU A 354 -23.08 -9.73 -16.57
C LEU A 354 -23.33 -10.68 -17.75
N LEU A 355 -22.51 -10.62 -18.81
CA LEU A 355 -22.66 -11.50 -19.97
C LEU A 355 -22.47 -12.99 -19.64
N ASN A 356 -21.71 -13.29 -18.59
CA ASN A 356 -21.46 -14.66 -18.16
C ASN A 356 -22.33 -15.11 -16.98
N GLY A 357 -23.33 -14.30 -16.61
CA GLY A 357 -24.32 -14.64 -15.57
C GLY A 357 -23.84 -14.43 -14.14
N GLY A 358 -22.77 -13.66 -13.93
CA GLY A 358 -22.35 -13.19 -12.61
C GLY A 358 -23.13 -11.96 -12.15
N ILE A 359 -23.02 -11.63 -10.87
CA ILE A 359 -23.64 -10.46 -10.26
C ILE A 359 -22.57 -9.38 -10.13
N TYR A 360 -22.78 -8.22 -10.75
CA TYR A 360 -21.86 -7.09 -10.63
C TYR A 360 -22.33 -6.09 -9.56
N ILE A 361 -21.41 -5.68 -8.69
CA ILE A 361 -21.59 -4.59 -7.71
C ILE A 361 -20.55 -3.50 -8.00
N GLU A 362 -21.03 -2.26 -8.12
CA GLU A 362 -20.20 -1.10 -8.43
C GLU A 362 -19.90 -0.28 -7.17
N LEU A 363 -18.61 -0.12 -6.81
CA LEU A 363 -18.21 0.70 -5.67
C LEU A 363 -17.87 2.15 -6.04
N LEU A 364 -17.58 2.45 -7.32
CA LEU A 364 -17.13 3.78 -7.75
C LEU A 364 -18.05 4.92 -7.30
N PRO A 365 -19.38 4.87 -7.48
CA PRO A 365 -20.28 5.95 -7.04
C PRO A 365 -20.30 6.13 -5.51
N HIS A 366 -20.01 5.08 -4.74
CA HIS A 366 -19.96 5.13 -3.29
C HIS A 366 -18.66 5.73 -2.79
N PHE A 367 -17.55 5.38 -3.46
CA PHE A 367 -16.23 5.91 -3.14
C PHE A 367 -16.11 7.37 -3.59
N ALA A 368 -16.64 7.74 -4.75
CA ALA A 368 -16.57 9.10 -5.29
C ALA A 368 -17.28 10.17 -4.43
N LYS A 369 -18.18 9.76 -3.52
CA LYS A 369 -18.75 10.66 -2.49
C LYS A 369 -17.69 11.18 -1.51
N TYR A 370 -16.58 10.46 -1.42
CA TYR A 370 -15.42 10.79 -0.63
C TYR A 370 -14.26 11.12 -1.59
N GLY A 371 -13.34 11.99 -1.16
CA GLY A 371 -12.10 12.16 -1.91
C GLY A 371 -11.10 11.06 -1.58
N GLN A 372 -10.16 10.81 -2.49
CA GLN A 372 -9.12 9.78 -2.36
C GLN A 372 -8.35 9.85 -1.04
N GLU A 373 -8.13 11.05 -0.53
CA GLU A 373 -7.44 11.32 0.72
C GLU A 373 -8.13 10.70 1.94
N LYS A 374 -9.46 10.56 1.90
CA LYS A 374 -10.24 10.00 3.01
C LYS A 374 -10.35 8.49 2.95
N LEU A 375 -10.04 7.90 1.79
CA LEU A 375 -10.24 6.48 1.54
C LEU A 375 -8.93 5.69 1.54
N ARG A 376 -7.77 6.35 1.48
CA ARG A 376 -6.47 5.68 1.45
C ARG A 376 -5.89 5.46 2.85
N VAL A 377 -5.12 4.40 3.02
CA VAL A 377 -4.33 4.15 4.25
C VAL A 377 -3.42 5.34 4.52
N SER A 378 -2.83 5.91 3.46
CA SER A 378 -2.03 7.13 3.58
C SER A 378 -1.84 7.83 2.23
N PHE A 379 -0.99 8.86 2.21
CA PHE A 379 -0.66 9.55 0.97
C PHE A 379 0.02 8.67 -0.08
N LEU A 380 0.90 7.77 0.37
CA LEU A 380 1.78 7.00 -0.51
C LEU A 380 1.42 5.52 -0.52
N ASP A 381 0.42 5.14 0.28
CA ASP A 381 -0.29 3.87 0.15
C ASP A 381 -1.73 4.11 -0.34
N ALA A 382 -1.99 3.71 -1.59
CA ALA A 382 -3.30 3.85 -2.21
C ALA A 382 -4.31 2.76 -1.81
N HIS A 383 -3.91 1.77 -1.01
CA HIS A 383 -4.85 0.78 -0.47
C HIS A 383 -5.95 1.45 0.34
N MET A 384 -7.13 0.83 0.37
CA MET A 384 -8.26 1.37 1.12
C MET A 384 -8.03 1.29 2.63
N ASN A 385 -8.34 2.37 3.33
CA ASN A 385 -8.33 2.42 4.80
C ASN A 385 -9.63 1.83 5.39
N GLU A 386 -9.77 1.92 6.71
CA GLU A 386 -10.92 1.41 7.45
C GLU A 386 -12.25 2.02 6.98
N LEU A 387 -12.27 3.30 6.55
CA LEU A 387 -13.47 3.91 5.98
C LEU A 387 -13.84 3.26 4.63
N GLY A 388 -12.85 3.07 3.75
CA GLY A 388 -13.06 2.38 2.47
C GLY A 388 -13.58 0.95 2.66
N HIS A 389 -13.00 0.19 3.60
CA HIS A 389 -13.49 -1.14 3.96
C HIS A 389 -14.92 -1.12 4.51
N ASN A 390 -15.27 -0.16 5.38
CA ASN A 390 -16.63 -0.03 5.89
C ASN A 390 -17.65 0.26 4.79
N ILE A 391 -17.34 1.18 3.87
CA ILE A 391 -18.20 1.50 2.72
C ILE A 391 -18.40 0.25 1.85
N THR A 392 -17.31 -0.47 1.54
CA THR A 392 -17.38 -1.72 0.78
C THR A 392 -18.30 -2.73 1.45
N ALA A 393 -18.13 -2.98 2.75
CA ALA A 393 -18.97 -3.91 3.50
C ALA A 393 -20.47 -3.50 3.49
N GLU A 394 -20.75 -2.20 3.63
CA GLU A 394 -22.11 -1.66 3.61
C GLU A 394 -22.78 -1.83 2.25
N VAL A 395 -22.06 -1.54 1.16
CA VAL A 395 -22.59 -1.71 -0.21
C VAL A 395 -22.89 -3.18 -0.47
N ILE A 396 -21.98 -4.09 -0.13
CA ILE A 396 -22.20 -5.54 -0.31
C ILE A 396 -23.42 -5.99 0.49
N PHE A 397 -23.51 -5.61 1.76
CA PHE A 397 -24.64 -5.96 2.61
C PHE A 397 -25.98 -5.52 1.98
N ASN A 398 -26.07 -4.25 1.58
CA ASN A 398 -27.29 -3.69 0.98
C ASN A 398 -27.68 -4.41 -0.31
N GLU A 399 -26.71 -4.68 -1.19
CA GLU A 399 -26.95 -5.41 -2.45
C GLU A 399 -27.34 -6.87 -2.21
N MET A 400 -26.73 -7.54 -1.23
CA MET A 400 -27.10 -8.91 -0.84
C MET A 400 -28.55 -8.97 -0.36
N MET A 401 -28.98 -8.01 0.45
CA MET A 401 -30.36 -7.92 0.92
C MET A 401 -31.33 -7.59 -0.23
N ALA A 402 -31.03 -6.55 -1.01
CA ALA A 402 -31.89 -6.06 -2.09
C ALA A 402 -32.14 -7.12 -3.17
N ARG A 403 -31.10 -7.89 -3.53
CA ARG A 403 -31.19 -8.96 -4.54
C ARG A 403 -31.63 -10.30 -3.95
N GLY A 404 -31.76 -10.40 -2.63
CA GLY A 404 -32.15 -11.63 -1.94
C GLY A 404 -31.13 -12.75 -2.05
N LEU A 405 -29.82 -12.41 -2.06
CA LEU A 405 -28.74 -13.39 -2.19
C LEU A 405 -28.58 -14.29 -0.96
N VAL A 406 -29.21 -13.92 0.15
CA VAL A 406 -29.25 -14.69 1.41
C VAL A 406 -30.65 -15.24 1.72
N LYS A 407 -31.54 -15.30 0.72
CA LYS A 407 -32.90 -15.84 0.89
C LYS A 407 -32.83 -17.29 1.40
N GLY A 408 -33.53 -17.58 2.50
CA GLY A 408 -33.57 -18.90 3.13
C GLY A 408 -32.88 -18.97 4.50
N VAL A 409 -32.05 -17.98 4.85
CA VAL A 409 -31.49 -17.85 6.20
C VAL A 409 -32.56 -17.28 7.14
N LYS A 410 -32.97 -18.06 8.14
CA LYS A 410 -33.93 -17.62 9.18
C LYS A 410 -33.25 -16.66 10.16
N LYS A 411 -33.90 -15.53 10.42
CA LYS A 411 -33.53 -14.59 11.50
C LYS A 411 -33.71 -15.21 12.87
#